data_AF-A0A3E0C0D3-F1
#
_entry.id   AF-A0A3E0C0D3-F1
#
_cell.length_a   1.000
_cell.length_b   1.000
_cell.length_c   1.000
_cell.angle_alpha   90.00
_cell.angle_beta   90.00
_cell.angle_gamma   90.00
#
_symmetry.space_group_name_H-M   'P 1'
#
loop_
_entity.id
_entity.type
_entity.pdbx_description
1 polymer ?
#
loop_
_entity_poly.entity_id
_entity_poly.type
_entity_poly.pdbx_seq_one_letter_code
_entity_poly.pdbx_strand_id
1 'polypeptide(L)'
;MNSITCRNRHCPRCQGSAARRWLEARQADLLPVGYYHVVFTLPAPIGAIAWYNKAVIYGLLFDIAADTLRTIAADPRHLGAQIGATLVLHTWGSALTHHPHVHGIVPGGGLSPDGERWIACRPGFFLPVRVLSRLFRRRFLEALEQAHRCDRLQFFGEYAGLADPAVFARWLAPLRTCEWVVYAKRPFAGPEAVLAYLSRYTHRVAISSQRLLAFDERGVTFRWKDYREKGRTRYKSMTLEAGEFMRRFLLHVLPVGFHRLRHYGLLANPVRRANLAKVRELLHVTAQANASPEDPVIETRPAFVCRHCGAPMIVIDILARTAPIRAPPTLGGET
;
A
#
# COMPACT_ATOMS: atom_id res chain seq x y z
N MET A 1 -3.83 24.86 18.10
CA MET A 1 -2.42 25.07 17.68
C MET A 1 -2.21 24.53 16.28
N ASN A 2 -1.97 25.39 15.30
CA ASN A 2 -1.66 24.98 13.92
C ASN A 2 -0.27 24.34 13.88
N SER A 3 -0.24 23.00 13.80
CA SER A 3 1.00 22.25 13.63
C SER A 3 1.67 22.64 12.30
N ILE A 4 2.88 23.19 12.38
CA ILE A 4 3.75 23.41 11.22
C ILE A 4 3.99 22.03 10.57
N THR A 5 3.52 21.87 9.33
CA THR A 5 3.69 20.65 8.53
C THR A 5 4.72 20.87 7.44
N CYS A 6 5.70 19.98 7.33
CA CYS A 6 6.67 20.00 6.24
C CYS A 6 6.09 19.48 4.91
N ARG A 7 4.83 19.00 4.90
CA ARG A 7 4.15 18.36 3.76
C ARG A 7 4.87 17.16 3.13
N ASN A 8 5.98 16.71 3.71
CA ASN A 8 6.72 15.54 3.23
C ASN A 8 6.05 14.24 3.70
N ARG A 9 5.74 13.35 2.75
CA ARG A 9 5.13 12.04 3.02
C ARG A 9 6.00 11.06 3.82
N HIS A 10 7.30 11.36 3.92
CA HIS A 10 8.29 10.57 4.66
C HIS A 10 8.59 11.15 6.05
N CYS A 11 7.95 12.25 6.46
CA CYS A 11 8.13 12.80 7.80
C CYS A 11 7.29 12.02 8.84
N PRO A 12 7.92 11.44 9.88
CA PRO A 12 7.19 10.69 10.92
C PRO A 12 6.21 11.54 11.73
N ARG A 13 6.43 12.86 11.82
CA ARG A 13 5.62 13.80 12.62
C ARG A 13 4.40 14.33 11.86
N CYS A 14 4.55 14.62 10.56
CA CYS A 14 3.53 15.33 9.79
C CYS A 14 2.42 14.43 9.21
N GLN A 15 2.61 13.11 9.19
CA GLN A 15 1.68 12.17 8.57
C GLN A 15 0.45 11.83 9.42
N GLY A 16 0.43 12.16 10.72
CA GLY A 16 -0.66 11.77 11.62
C GLY A 16 -2.03 12.36 11.26
N SER A 17 -2.10 13.63 10.83
CA SER A 17 -3.37 14.26 10.45
C SER A 17 -3.87 13.81 9.08
N ALA A 18 -2.96 13.59 8.13
CA ALA A 18 -3.29 12.99 6.84
C ALA A 18 -3.83 11.56 7.01
N ALA A 19 -3.25 10.80 7.96
CA ALA A 19 -3.71 9.46 8.28
C ALA A 19 -5.13 9.42 8.81
N ARG A 20 -5.49 10.32 9.73
CA ARG A 20 -6.84 10.40 10.30
C ARG A 20 -7.89 10.75 9.24
N ARG A 21 -7.66 11.80 8.44
CA ARG A 21 -8.60 12.15 7.35
C ARG A 21 -8.76 11.04 6.32
N TRP A 22 -7.67 10.37 5.97
CA TRP A 22 -7.74 9.24 5.07
C TRP A 22 -8.51 8.07 5.69
N LEU A 23 -8.32 7.82 6.99
CA LEU A 23 -9.03 6.78 7.74
C LEU A 23 -10.54 7.02 7.76
N GLU A 24 -10.97 8.23 8.09
CA GLU A 24 -12.38 8.66 8.13
C GLU A 24 -13.03 8.42 6.76
N ALA A 25 -12.37 8.84 5.68
CA ALA A 25 -12.86 8.62 4.32
C ALA A 25 -12.91 7.14 3.91
N ARG A 26 -12.12 6.26 4.53
CA ARG A 26 -12.12 4.81 4.24
C ARG A 26 -13.08 4.02 5.10
N GLN A 27 -13.43 4.51 6.29
CA GLN A 27 -14.47 3.90 7.12
C GLN A 27 -15.79 3.81 6.36
N ALA A 28 -16.16 4.89 5.66
CA ALA A 28 -17.34 4.93 4.81
C ALA A 28 -17.28 3.98 3.60
N ASP A 29 -16.11 3.42 3.26
CA ASP A 29 -15.95 2.45 2.16
C ASP A 29 -15.99 0.99 2.66
N LEU A 30 -16.04 0.75 3.97
CA LEU A 30 -16.10 -0.60 4.51
C LEU A 30 -17.50 -1.21 4.32
N LEU A 31 -17.49 -2.51 4.08
CA LEU A 31 -18.64 -3.39 3.95
C LEU A 31 -18.77 -4.19 5.26
N PRO A 32 -19.99 -4.59 5.67
CA PRO A 32 -20.19 -5.39 6.88
C PRO A 32 -19.84 -6.87 6.63
N VAL A 33 -18.60 -7.13 6.21
CA VAL A 33 -18.06 -8.46 5.94
C VAL A 33 -16.70 -8.62 6.62
N GLY A 34 -16.26 -9.86 6.82
CA GLY A 34 -14.89 -10.12 7.26
C GLY A 34 -13.89 -9.59 6.24
N TYR A 35 -12.71 -9.13 6.68
CA TYR A 35 -11.65 -8.67 5.79
C TYR A 35 -10.39 -9.48 5.98
N TYR A 36 -9.78 -9.95 4.90
CA TYR A 36 -8.57 -10.73 4.93
C TYR A 36 -7.33 -9.86 4.73
N HIS A 37 -6.27 -10.19 5.47
CA HIS A 37 -4.95 -9.59 5.30
C HIS A 37 -4.07 -10.52 4.48
N VAL A 38 -3.74 -10.11 3.26
CA VAL A 38 -2.86 -10.85 2.37
C VAL A 38 -1.53 -10.11 2.23
N VAL A 39 -0.41 -10.82 2.13
CA VAL A 39 0.90 -10.21 1.89
C VAL A 39 1.65 -10.94 0.80
N PHE A 40 2.24 -10.17 -0.11
CA PHE A 40 3.15 -10.66 -1.14
C PHE A 40 4.51 -10.02 -0.91
N THR A 41 5.54 -10.84 -0.71
CA THR A 41 6.90 -10.40 -0.43
C THR A 41 7.83 -10.81 -1.57
N LEU A 42 8.68 -9.89 -2.01
CA LEU A 42 9.71 -10.21 -3.00
C LEU A 42 10.90 -10.94 -2.36
N PRO A 43 11.49 -11.94 -3.04
CA PRO A 43 12.75 -12.55 -2.63
C PRO A 43 13.87 -11.53 -2.52
N ALA A 44 14.85 -11.81 -1.64
CA ALA A 44 15.99 -10.91 -1.41
C ALA A 44 16.76 -10.53 -2.70
N PRO A 45 17.02 -11.44 -3.66
CA PRO A 45 17.70 -11.07 -4.91
C PRO A 45 16.94 -10.01 -5.73
N ILE A 46 15.61 -10.13 -5.83
CA ILE A 46 14.78 -9.13 -6.51
C ILE A 46 14.76 -7.82 -5.70
N GLY A 47 14.74 -7.92 -4.36
CA GLY A 47 14.87 -6.77 -3.48
C GLY A 47 16.15 -5.96 -3.75
N ALA A 48 17.28 -6.63 -3.93
CA ALA A 48 18.57 -5.98 -4.16
C ALA A 48 18.58 -5.08 -5.42
N ILE A 49 17.98 -5.54 -6.52
CA ILE A 49 17.87 -4.74 -7.75
C ILE A 49 16.72 -3.72 -7.70
N ALA A 50 15.77 -3.85 -6.77
CA ALA A 50 14.61 -2.97 -6.66
C ALA A 50 14.93 -1.56 -6.16
N TRP A 51 16.09 -1.34 -5.53
CA TRP A 51 16.48 -0.02 -5.07
C TRP A 51 16.69 0.97 -6.23
N TYR A 52 17.32 0.58 -7.33
CA TYR A 52 17.48 1.45 -8.50
C TYR A 52 16.29 1.35 -9.46
N ASN A 53 15.53 0.25 -9.40
CA ASN A 53 14.38 -0.02 -10.27
C ASN A 53 13.01 0.17 -9.58
N LYS A 54 12.90 1.08 -8.62
CA LYS A 54 11.71 1.21 -7.74
C LYS A 54 10.39 1.30 -8.50
N ALA A 55 10.33 2.16 -9.51
CA ALA A 55 9.09 2.41 -10.24
C ALA A 55 8.60 1.15 -10.94
N VAL A 56 9.50 0.45 -11.64
CA VAL A 56 9.19 -0.79 -12.36
C VAL A 56 8.88 -1.91 -11.38
N ILE A 57 9.80 -2.23 -10.46
CA ILE A 57 9.65 -3.40 -9.60
C ILE A 57 8.47 -3.26 -8.62
N TYR A 58 8.27 -2.09 -8.02
CA TYR A 58 7.12 -1.91 -7.14
C TYR A 58 5.81 -1.79 -7.91
N GLY A 59 5.84 -1.29 -9.15
CA GLY A 59 4.70 -1.34 -10.07
C GLY A 59 4.28 -2.79 -10.35
N LEU A 60 5.22 -3.62 -10.79
CA LEU A 60 4.99 -5.05 -11.01
C LEU A 60 4.49 -5.75 -9.74
N LEU A 61 5.06 -5.45 -8.57
CA LEU A 61 4.64 -6.06 -7.30
C LEU A 61 3.17 -5.77 -7.01
N PHE A 62 2.73 -4.54 -7.23
CA PHE A 62 1.34 -4.15 -7.08
C PHE A 62 0.42 -4.86 -8.06
N ASP A 63 0.74 -4.76 -9.34
CA ASP A 63 -0.16 -5.15 -10.40
C ASP A 63 -0.30 -6.68 -10.46
N ILE A 64 0.80 -7.40 -10.26
CA ILE A 64 0.81 -8.86 -10.29
C ILE A 64 0.22 -9.45 -9.02
N ALA A 65 0.39 -8.82 -7.85
CA ALA A 65 -0.31 -9.24 -6.63
C ALA A 65 -1.84 -9.09 -6.80
N ALA A 66 -2.28 -7.97 -7.35
CA ALA A 66 -3.71 -7.73 -7.60
C ALA A 66 -4.29 -8.68 -8.67
N ASP A 67 -3.57 -8.89 -9.77
CA ASP A 67 -3.96 -9.84 -10.83
C ASP A 67 -4.06 -11.25 -10.27
N THR A 68 -3.02 -11.72 -9.57
CA THR A 68 -3.00 -13.05 -8.93
C THR A 68 -4.22 -13.27 -8.03
N LEU A 69 -4.53 -12.28 -7.17
CA LEU A 69 -5.71 -12.35 -6.30
C LEU A 69 -7.00 -12.48 -7.10
N ARG A 70 -7.18 -11.65 -8.12
CA ARG A 70 -8.40 -11.62 -8.95
C ARG A 70 -8.55 -12.88 -9.79
N THR A 71 -7.48 -13.37 -10.40
CA THR A 71 -7.48 -14.60 -11.20
C THR A 71 -7.89 -15.80 -10.36
N ILE A 72 -7.26 -15.99 -9.20
CA ILE A 72 -7.56 -17.14 -8.33
C ILE A 72 -8.95 -17.00 -7.68
N ALA A 73 -9.39 -15.79 -7.36
CA ALA A 73 -10.74 -15.57 -6.85
C ALA A 73 -11.84 -15.83 -7.89
N ALA A 74 -11.60 -15.49 -9.16
CA ALA A 74 -12.57 -15.68 -10.22
C ALA A 74 -12.79 -17.15 -10.59
N ASP A 75 -11.83 -18.04 -10.30
CA ASP A 75 -11.97 -19.49 -10.56
C ASP A 75 -13.08 -20.09 -9.67
N PRO A 76 -14.14 -20.71 -10.25
CA PRO A 76 -15.20 -21.39 -9.50
C PRO A 76 -14.72 -22.55 -8.62
N ARG A 77 -13.56 -23.15 -8.92
CA ARG A 77 -12.92 -24.17 -8.07
C ARG A 77 -12.40 -23.59 -6.76
N HIS A 78 -12.29 -22.27 -6.67
CA HIS A 78 -11.85 -21.54 -5.49
C HIS A 78 -12.99 -20.71 -4.91
N LEU A 79 -13.17 -19.47 -5.37
CA LEU A 79 -14.23 -18.58 -4.88
C LEU A 79 -15.31 -18.33 -5.93
N GLY A 80 -14.97 -18.28 -7.22
CA GLY A 80 -15.92 -17.98 -8.30
C GLY A 80 -16.45 -16.54 -8.29
N ALA A 81 -15.69 -15.59 -7.73
CA ALA A 81 -16.15 -14.22 -7.52
C ALA A 81 -15.17 -13.15 -7.97
N GLN A 82 -15.70 -12.02 -8.42
CA GLN A 82 -14.97 -10.79 -8.68
C GLN A 82 -14.72 -10.06 -7.36
N ILE A 83 -13.48 -10.08 -6.90
CA ILE A 83 -13.08 -9.43 -5.63
C ILE A 83 -12.52 -8.02 -5.86
N GLY A 84 -12.43 -7.26 -4.77
CA GLY A 84 -11.67 -6.01 -4.72
C GLY A 84 -10.53 -6.10 -3.70
N ALA A 85 -9.47 -5.32 -3.90
CA ALA A 85 -8.34 -5.29 -2.98
C ALA A 85 -7.80 -3.87 -2.81
N THR A 86 -7.45 -3.50 -1.58
CA THR A 86 -6.63 -2.32 -1.30
C THR A 86 -5.22 -2.78 -0.96
N LEU A 87 -4.25 -2.45 -1.80
CA LEU A 87 -2.85 -2.84 -1.61
C LEU A 87 -2.03 -1.65 -1.11
N VAL A 88 -1.09 -1.91 -0.20
CA VAL A 88 -0.19 -0.92 0.39
C VAL A 88 1.25 -1.40 0.35
N LEU A 89 2.13 -0.63 -0.29
CA LEU A 89 3.55 -0.95 -0.41
C LEU A 89 4.32 -0.62 0.86
N HIS A 90 5.10 -1.60 1.32
CA HIS A 90 6.05 -1.52 2.42
C HIS A 90 7.43 -1.95 1.91
N THR A 91 8.48 -1.20 2.24
CA THR A 91 9.84 -1.47 1.70
C THR A 91 10.89 -1.71 2.78
N TRP A 92 10.49 -1.81 4.05
CA TRP A 92 11.42 -1.91 5.18
C TRP A 92 11.06 -3.02 6.16
N GLY A 93 12.09 -3.66 6.70
CA GLY A 93 12.01 -4.41 7.95
C GLY A 93 12.13 -3.49 9.18
N SER A 94 12.00 -4.05 10.39
CA SER A 94 12.18 -3.25 11.60
C SER A 94 13.59 -2.67 11.70
N ALA A 95 14.62 -3.39 11.26
CA ALA A 95 16.00 -2.88 11.22
C ALA A 95 16.31 -1.88 10.08
N LEU A 96 15.29 -1.37 9.38
CA LEU A 96 15.43 -0.51 8.19
C LEU A 96 16.17 -1.18 7.03
N THR A 97 16.19 -2.51 7.01
CA THR A 97 16.68 -3.29 5.88
C THR A 97 15.65 -3.25 4.75
N HIS A 98 16.11 -3.28 3.52
CA HIS A 98 15.23 -3.27 2.35
C HIS A 98 14.46 -4.59 2.24
N HIS A 99 13.13 -4.49 2.30
CA HIS A 99 12.24 -5.63 2.29
C HIS A 99 10.93 -5.27 1.58
N PRO A 100 10.92 -5.20 0.24
CA PRO A 100 9.74 -4.82 -0.53
C PRO A 100 8.64 -5.90 -0.48
N HIS A 101 7.47 -5.49 -0.01
CA HIS A 101 6.26 -6.30 0.06
C HIS A 101 5.01 -5.42 -0.03
N VAL A 102 3.89 -6.00 -0.46
CA VAL A 102 2.59 -5.33 -0.41
C VAL A 102 1.69 -6.01 0.60
N HIS A 103 1.00 -5.21 1.41
CA HIS A 103 -0.11 -5.65 2.24
C HIS A 103 -1.42 -5.40 1.51
N GLY A 104 -2.22 -6.44 1.33
CA GLY A 104 -3.56 -6.38 0.78
C GLY A 104 -4.63 -6.53 1.85
N ILE A 105 -5.64 -5.67 1.75
CA ILE A 105 -6.88 -5.77 2.50
C ILE A 105 -7.99 -6.11 1.50
N VAL A 106 -8.61 -7.26 1.70
CA VAL A 106 -9.57 -7.86 0.77
C VAL A 106 -10.87 -8.15 1.51
N PRO A 107 -12.03 -7.67 1.04
CA PRO A 107 -13.32 -8.11 1.56
C PRO A 107 -13.44 -9.64 1.47
N GLY A 108 -14.13 -10.25 2.43
CA GLY A 108 -14.32 -11.69 2.54
C GLY A 108 -15.35 -12.23 1.58
N GLY A 109 -15.26 -11.84 0.32
CA GLY A 109 -16.16 -12.20 -0.76
C GLY A 109 -16.03 -11.24 -1.94
N GLY A 110 -16.84 -11.48 -2.96
CA GLY A 110 -16.91 -10.68 -4.16
C GLY A 110 -18.26 -10.77 -4.84
N LEU A 111 -18.42 -10.05 -5.95
CA LEU A 111 -19.61 -10.18 -6.79
C LEU A 111 -19.52 -11.47 -7.62
N SER A 112 -20.63 -12.13 -7.87
CA SER A 112 -20.74 -13.18 -8.89
C SER A 112 -20.34 -12.65 -10.28
N PRO A 113 -20.01 -13.53 -11.24
CA PRO A 113 -19.60 -13.10 -12.58
C PRO A 113 -20.64 -12.22 -13.29
N ASP A 114 -21.93 -12.49 -13.04
CA ASP A 114 -23.09 -11.71 -13.51
C ASP A 114 -23.32 -10.40 -12.73
N GLY A 115 -22.66 -10.20 -11.58
CA GLY A 115 -22.81 -9.03 -10.72
C GLY A 115 -24.07 -9.02 -9.85
N GLU A 116 -24.89 -10.07 -9.90
CA GLU A 116 -26.22 -10.11 -9.28
C GLU A 116 -26.22 -10.63 -7.85
N ARG A 117 -25.14 -11.28 -7.41
CA ARG A 117 -25.06 -11.92 -6.09
C ARG A 117 -23.74 -11.61 -5.40
N TRP A 118 -23.79 -11.58 -4.08
CA TRP A 118 -22.58 -11.59 -3.25
C TRP A 118 -22.17 -13.03 -2.97
N ILE A 119 -20.94 -13.40 -3.35
CA ILE A 119 -20.35 -14.69 -3.04
C ILE A 119 -19.37 -14.50 -1.88
N ALA A 120 -19.77 -14.97 -0.70
CA ALA A 120 -18.95 -14.92 0.51
C ALA A 120 -17.85 -15.98 0.50
N CYS A 121 -16.71 -15.64 1.10
CA CYS A 121 -15.66 -16.61 1.41
C CYS A 121 -16.14 -17.59 2.50
N ARG A 122 -15.56 -18.79 2.50
CA ARG A 122 -15.78 -19.75 3.60
C ARG A 122 -15.27 -19.15 4.92
N PRO A 123 -15.91 -19.45 6.07
CA PRO A 123 -15.46 -18.92 7.36
C PRO A 123 -13.98 -19.20 7.63
N GLY A 124 -13.21 -18.14 7.91
CA GLY A 124 -11.78 -18.24 8.24
C GLY A 124 -10.85 -18.62 7.08
N PHE A 125 -11.37 -18.78 5.86
CA PHE A 125 -10.59 -19.16 4.69
C PHE A 125 -10.86 -18.21 3.52
N PHE A 126 -9.79 -17.71 2.91
CA PHE A 126 -9.88 -16.83 1.74
C PHE A 126 -9.56 -17.58 0.45
N LEU A 127 -8.27 -17.69 0.12
CA LEU A 127 -7.77 -18.37 -1.08
C LEU A 127 -6.56 -19.24 -0.69
N PRO A 128 -6.29 -20.32 -1.43
CA PRO A 128 -5.18 -21.22 -1.13
C PRO A 128 -3.83 -20.52 -1.38
N VAL A 129 -3.09 -20.25 -0.30
CA VAL A 129 -1.81 -19.51 -0.31
C VAL A 129 -0.76 -20.14 -1.23
N ARG A 130 -0.69 -21.48 -1.31
CA ARG A 130 0.26 -22.17 -2.20
C ARG A 130 -0.03 -21.89 -3.68
N VAL A 131 -1.31 -21.77 -4.05
CA VAL A 131 -1.73 -21.44 -5.43
C VAL A 131 -1.40 -19.98 -5.73
N LEU A 132 -1.73 -19.07 -4.80
CA LEU A 132 -1.37 -17.66 -4.92
C LEU A 132 0.15 -17.46 -5.09
N SER A 133 0.96 -18.10 -4.25
CA SER A 133 2.42 -18.00 -4.31
C SER A 133 2.99 -18.48 -5.65
N ARG A 134 2.54 -19.64 -6.14
CA ARG A 134 3.01 -20.20 -7.42
C ARG A 134 2.63 -19.34 -8.62
N LEU A 135 1.39 -18.86 -8.68
CA LEU A 135 0.95 -17.99 -9.77
C LEU A 135 1.66 -16.64 -9.70
N PHE A 136 1.75 -16.02 -8.53
CA PHE A 136 2.47 -14.76 -8.32
C PHE A 136 3.93 -14.87 -8.75
N ARG A 137 4.64 -15.91 -8.30
CA ARG A 137 6.03 -16.18 -8.70
C ARG A 137 6.19 -16.24 -10.21
N ARG A 138 5.38 -17.07 -10.88
CA ARG A 138 5.45 -17.25 -12.33
C ARG A 138 5.24 -15.91 -13.06
N ARG A 139 4.13 -15.24 -12.76
CA ARG A 139 3.74 -14.00 -13.44
C ARG A 139 4.73 -12.87 -13.18
N PHE A 140 5.27 -12.80 -11.96
CA PHE A 140 6.29 -11.81 -11.59
C PHE A 140 7.58 -12.02 -12.38
N LEU A 141 8.06 -13.26 -12.47
CA LEU A 141 9.28 -13.56 -13.22
C LEU A 141 9.10 -13.31 -14.72
N GLU A 142 7.95 -13.67 -15.31
CA GLU A 142 7.61 -13.35 -16.71
C GLU A 142 7.62 -11.84 -16.96
N ALA A 143 7.00 -11.05 -16.08
CA ALA A 143 6.96 -9.60 -16.23
C ALA A 143 8.32 -8.92 -15.98
N LEU A 144 9.12 -9.48 -15.08
CA LEU A 144 10.48 -9.01 -14.81
C LEU A 144 11.41 -9.30 -16.00
N GLU A 145 11.30 -10.49 -16.60
CA GLU A 145 11.97 -10.87 -17.85
C GLU A 145 11.55 -9.96 -19.01
N GLN A 146 10.27 -9.63 -19.13
CA GLN A 146 9.81 -8.65 -20.11
C GLN A 146 10.38 -7.26 -19.84
N ALA A 147 10.46 -6.81 -18.59
CA ALA A 147 11.05 -5.52 -18.26
C ALA A 147 12.54 -5.45 -18.59
N HIS A 148 13.27 -6.56 -18.40
CA HIS A 148 14.66 -6.69 -18.83
C HIS A 148 14.80 -6.58 -20.35
N ARG A 149 14.03 -7.37 -21.12
CA ARG A 149 14.07 -7.36 -22.60
C ARG A 149 13.71 -6.03 -23.24
N CYS A 150 12.95 -5.18 -22.54
CA CYS A 150 12.58 -3.85 -23.00
C CYS A 150 13.50 -2.75 -22.43
N ASP A 151 14.67 -3.10 -21.89
CA ASP A 151 15.66 -2.17 -21.31
C ASP A 151 15.08 -1.22 -20.24
N ARG A 152 14.06 -1.69 -19.51
CA ARG A 152 13.42 -0.92 -18.42
C ARG A 152 14.07 -1.14 -17.07
N LEU A 153 15.12 -1.96 -17.01
CA LEU A 153 15.85 -2.27 -15.79
C LEU A 153 17.27 -1.72 -15.88
N GLN A 154 17.72 -1.14 -14.78
CA GLN A 154 19.07 -0.61 -14.61
C GLN A 154 19.83 -1.45 -13.60
N PHE A 155 21.11 -1.69 -13.87
CA PHE A 155 21.96 -2.52 -13.04
C PHE A 155 23.28 -1.80 -12.73
N PHE A 156 23.77 -1.94 -11.50
CA PHE A 156 24.95 -1.23 -11.00
C PHE A 156 25.75 -2.12 -10.05
N GLY A 157 27.04 -1.80 -9.90
CA GLY A 157 27.94 -2.48 -8.96
C GLY A 157 28.00 -3.98 -9.24
N GLU A 158 27.84 -4.80 -8.19
CA GLU A 158 27.86 -6.26 -8.29
C GLU A 158 26.78 -6.84 -9.22
N TYR A 159 25.71 -6.08 -9.51
CA TYR A 159 24.64 -6.51 -10.40
C TYR A 159 24.83 -6.06 -11.85
N ALA A 160 25.87 -5.29 -12.19
CA ALA A 160 26.04 -4.71 -13.53
C ALA A 160 25.98 -5.76 -14.66
N GLY A 161 26.51 -6.96 -14.42
CA GLY A 161 26.47 -8.07 -15.38
C GLY A 161 25.06 -8.58 -15.70
N LEU A 162 24.04 -8.25 -14.90
CA LEU A 162 22.64 -8.59 -15.18
C LEU A 162 22.06 -7.82 -16.37
N ALA A 163 22.75 -6.82 -16.91
CA ALA A 163 22.38 -6.21 -18.19
C ALA A 163 22.45 -7.22 -19.35
N ASP A 164 23.37 -8.19 -19.28
CA ASP A 164 23.48 -9.25 -20.29
C ASP A 164 22.28 -10.23 -20.19
N PRO A 165 21.55 -10.49 -21.29
CA PRO A 165 20.39 -11.39 -21.28
C PRO A 165 20.69 -12.81 -20.80
N ALA A 166 21.85 -13.38 -21.14
CA ALA A 166 22.21 -14.74 -20.76
C ALA A 166 22.56 -14.82 -19.26
N VAL A 167 23.26 -13.82 -18.73
CA VAL A 167 23.53 -13.69 -17.29
C VAL A 167 22.22 -13.51 -16.52
N PHE A 168 21.32 -12.65 -17.02
CA PHE A 168 20.03 -12.41 -16.39
C PHE A 168 19.15 -13.66 -16.35
N ALA A 169 19.07 -14.41 -17.45
CA ALA A 169 18.33 -15.67 -17.50
C ALA A 169 18.87 -16.69 -16.48
N ARG A 170 20.19 -16.84 -16.36
CA ARG A 170 20.83 -17.69 -15.33
C ARG A 170 20.53 -17.21 -13.92
N TRP A 171 20.51 -15.90 -13.69
CA TRP A 171 20.16 -15.31 -12.40
C TRP A 171 18.68 -15.52 -12.02
N LEU A 172 17.76 -15.49 -12.99
CA LEU A 172 16.33 -15.78 -12.76
C LEU A 172 16.05 -17.26 -12.48
N ALA A 173 16.84 -18.18 -13.05
CA ALA A 173 16.61 -19.63 -12.96
C ALA A 173 16.35 -20.14 -11.52
N PRO A 174 17.19 -19.86 -10.50
CA PRO A 174 16.94 -20.32 -9.13
C PRO A 174 15.69 -19.69 -8.50
N LEU A 175 15.25 -18.50 -8.97
CA LEU A 175 14.04 -17.84 -8.46
C LEU A 175 12.75 -18.52 -8.92
N ARG A 176 12.81 -19.33 -9.98
CA ARG A 176 11.66 -20.12 -10.48
C ARG A 176 11.33 -21.30 -9.56
N THR A 177 12.32 -21.81 -8.82
CA THR A 177 12.17 -22.98 -7.94
C THR A 177 12.10 -22.62 -6.46
N CYS A 178 12.74 -21.52 -6.04
CA CYS A 178 12.70 -21.10 -4.65
C CYS A 178 11.27 -20.80 -4.15
N GLU A 179 11.08 -20.89 -2.83
CA GLU A 179 9.81 -20.55 -2.20
C GLU A 179 9.59 -19.03 -2.17
N TRP A 180 8.39 -18.60 -2.54
CA TRP A 180 7.98 -17.20 -2.49
C TRP A 180 6.99 -17.00 -1.35
N VAL A 181 7.26 -16.00 -0.52
CA VAL A 181 6.45 -15.77 0.68
C VAL A 181 5.19 -14.99 0.31
N VAL A 182 4.08 -15.72 0.30
CA VAL A 182 2.73 -15.18 0.32
C VAL A 182 2.04 -15.69 1.58
N TYR A 183 1.24 -14.87 2.24
CA TYR A 183 0.35 -15.36 3.29
C TYR A 183 -0.98 -14.65 3.27
N ALA A 184 -2.03 -15.36 3.69
CA ALA A 184 -3.35 -14.81 3.97
C ALA A 184 -3.68 -15.12 5.43
N LYS A 185 -3.87 -14.08 6.25
CA LYS A 185 -4.30 -14.24 7.64
C LYS A 185 -5.81 -14.29 7.74
N ARG A 186 -6.28 -14.89 8.83
CA ARG A 186 -7.70 -14.89 9.22
C ARG A 186 -8.27 -13.47 9.23
N PRO A 187 -9.60 -13.34 9.09
CA PRO A 187 -10.24 -12.05 9.05
C PRO A 187 -9.87 -11.17 10.25
N PHE A 188 -9.77 -9.86 10.03
CA PHE A 188 -9.73 -8.91 11.13
C PHE A 188 -10.96 -9.10 12.03
N ALA A 189 -10.82 -8.76 13.32
CA ALA A 189 -11.89 -8.85 14.31
C ALA A 189 -13.07 -7.86 14.09
N GLY A 190 -13.07 -7.14 12.96
CA GLY A 190 -14.10 -6.17 12.59
C GLY A 190 -13.56 -5.03 11.72
N PRO A 191 -14.44 -4.17 11.18
CA PRO A 191 -14.10 -2.97 10.40
C PRO A 191 -13.11 -2.04 11.12
N GLU A 192 -13.24 -1.86 12.43
CA GLU A 192 -12.36 -1.00 13.25
C GLU A 192 -10.93 -1.54 13.24
N ALA A 193 -10.76 -2.85 13.32
CA ALA A 193 -9.45 -3.50 13.24
C ALA A 193 -8.82 -3.36 11.84
N VAL A 194 -9.64 -3.32 10.79
CA VAL A 194 -9.20 -3.01 9.41
C VAL A 194 -8.72 -1.57 9.32
N LEU A 195 -9.43 -0.61 9.91
CA LEU A 195 -9.03 0.80 9.95
C LEU A 195 -7.75 1.00 10.76
N ALA A 196 -7.69 0.46 11.97
CA ALA A 196 -6.49 0.50 12.80
C ALA A 196 -5.28 -0.14 12.09
N TYR A 197 -5.52 -1.20 11.30
CA TYR A 197 -4.51 -1.75 10.41
C TYR A 197 -4.15 -0.73 9.32
N LEU A 198 -5.07 -0.34 8.44
CA LEU A 198 -4.78 0.54 7.31
C LEU A 198 -4.08 1.84 7.73
N SER A 199 -4.54 2.54 8.77
CA SER A 199 -3.89 3.76 9.30
C SER A 199 -2.40 3.56 9.61
N ARG A 200 -2.04 2.42 10.22
CA ARG A 200 -0.66 2.07 10.56
C ARG A 200 0.22 1.75 9.36
N TYR A 201 -0.34 1.32 8.24
CA TYR A 201 0.45 0.87 7.07
C TYR A 201 0.46 1.91 5.94
N THR A 202 -0.54 2.77 5.85
CA THR A 202 -0.65 3.79 4.79
C THR A 202 0.22 5.02 5.04
N HIS A 203 0.31 5.46 6.30
CA HIS A 203 0.96 6.72 6.67
C HIS A 203 2.22 6.55 7.52
N ARG A 204 2.59 5.31 7.83
CA ARG A 204 3.84 5.01 8.52
C ARG A 204 5.02 5.24 7.59
N VAL A 205 6.06 5.83 8.16
CA VAL A 205 7.36 6.01 7.51
C VAL A 205 8.31 4.92 8.02
N ALA A 206 9.50 4.79 7.42
CA ALA A 206 10.43 3.71 7.73
C ALA A 206 10.72 3.55 9.24
N ILE A 207 10.79 4.68 9.96
CA ILE A 207 11.01 4.72 11.41
C ILE A 207 10.10 5.74 12.10
N SER A 208 9.45 5.35 13.19
CA SER A 208 8.66 6.26 14.04
C SER A 208 9.54 6.97 15.07
N SER A 209 9.17 8.18 15.49
CA SER A 209 9.92 8.95 16.49
C SER A 209 10.17 8.18 17.79
N GLN A 210 9.18 7.42 18.28
CA GLN A 210 9.31 6.58 19.49
C GLN A 210 10.38 5.48 19.39
N ARG A 211 10.86 5.17 18.18
CA ARG A 211 11.93 4.18 17.98
C ARG A 211 13.31 4.81 18.01
N LEU A 212 13.44 6.12 17.80
CA LEU A 212 14.70 6.84 17.92
C LEU A 212 14.98 7.05 19.41
N LEU A 213 16.10 6.53 19.89
CA LEU A 213 16.46 6.53 21.32
C LEU A 213 17.50 7.60 21.65
N ALA A 214 18.52 7.76 20.81
CA ALA A 214 19.58 8.74 20.99
C ALA A 214 20.20 9.13 19.64
N PHE A 215 20.81 10.32 19.61
CA PHE A 215 21.68 10.80 18.54
C PHE A 215 22.84 11.55 19.19
N ASP A 216 24.04 10.98 19.12
CA ASP A 216 25.26 11.51 19.74
C ASP A 216 26.47 11.25 18.80
N GLU A 217 27.69 11.48 19.29
CA GLU A 217 28.93 11.29 18.53
C GLU A 217 29.11 9.85 18.00
N ARG A 218 28.46 8.85 18.60
CA ARG A 218 28.50 7.45 18.15
C ARG A 218 27.50 7.18 17.03
N GLY A 219 26.58 8.12 16.76
CA GLY A 219 25.59 8.03 15.69
C GLY A 219 24.15 7.93 16.19
N VAL A 220 23.28 7.29 15.40
CA VAL A 220 21.84 7.20 15.64
C VAL A 220 21.49 5.86 16.26
N THR A 221 20.97 5.89 17.49
CA THR A 221 20.51 4.70 18.21
C THR A 221 19.01 4.55 18.08
N PHE A 222 18.53 3.37 17.65
CA PHE A 222 17.11 3.09 17.53
C PHE A 222 16.71 1.67 17.93
N ARG A 223 15.47 1.55 18.42
CA ARG A 223 14.85 0.26 18.78
C ARG A 223 14.36 -0.45 17.53
N TRP A 224 14.68 -1.73 17.39
CA TRP A 224 14.19 -2.61 16.34
C TRP A 224 13.62 -3.90 16.92
N LYS A 225 12.80 -4.58 16.12
CA LYS A 225 12.21 -5.87 16.47
C LYS A 225 12.96 -6.99 15.78
N ASP A 226 13.57 -7.86 16.57
CA ASP A 226 14.09 -9.14 16.13
C ASP A 226 12.93 -10.12 15.96
N TYR A 227 12.65 -10.49 14.73
CA TYR A 227 11.54 -11.39 14.42
C TYR A 227 11.88 -12.86 14.70
N ARG A 228 13.15 -13.19 14.97
CA ARG A 228 13.58 -14.54 15.37
C ARG A 228 13.30 -14.82 16.84
N GLU A 229 13.22 -13.77 17.66
CA GLU A 229 12.94 -13.87 19.10
C GLU A 229 11.46 -13.67 19.44
N LYS A 230 11.00 -14.35 20.49
CA LYS A 230 9.62 -14.26 21.02
C LYS A 230 9.59 -13.43 22.31
N GLY A 231 8.42 -12.96 22.73
CA GLY A 231 8.25 -12.28 24.01
C GLY A 231 8.84 -10.86 24.06
N ARG A 232 9.29 -10.42 25.24
CA ARG A 232 9.79 -9.05 25.48
C ARG A 232 11.21 -8.82 24.97
N THR A 233 12.03 -9.86 24.87
CA THR A 233 13.43 -9.82 24.40
C THR A 233 13.56 -9.49 22.91
N ARG A 234 12.49 -9.70 22.14
CA ARG A 234 12.43 -9.37 20.71
C ARG A 234 12.68 -7.89 20.38
N TYR A 235 12.61 -6.98 21.35
CA TYR A 235 12.89 -5.57 21.11
C TYR A 235 14.33 -5.27 21.53
N LYS A 236 15.17 -4.99 20.54
CA LYS A 236 16.60 -4.69 20.72
C LYS A 236 16.89 -3.26 20.29
N SER A 237 18.02 -2.70 20.70
CA SER A 237 18.57 -1.45 20.15
C SER A 237 19.69 -1.77 19.16
N MET A 238 19.94 -0.86 18.23
CA MET A 238 21.17 -0.82 17.45
C MET A 238 21.58 0.64 17.25
N THR A 239 22.88 0.87 17.12
CA THR A 239 23.47 2.18 16.81
C THR A 239 24.13 2.07 15.44
N LEU A 240 23.84 3.03 14.57
CA LEU A 240 24.46 3.15 13.25
C LEU A 240 25.11 4.53 13.16
N GLU A 241 26.21 4.64 12.43
CA GLU A 241 26.70 5.94 12.01
C GLU A 241 25.60 6.72 11.26
N ALA A 242 25.63 8.05 11.38
CA ALA A 242 24.61 8.92 10.80
C ALA A 242 24.45 8.70 9.28
N GLY A 243 25.56 8.51 8.56
CA GLY A 243 25.57 8.23 7.12
C GLY A 243 24.85 6.92 6.75
N GLU A 244 25.14 5.83 7.47
CA GLU A 244 24.49 4.53 7.22
C GLU A 244 23.01 4.54 7.64
N PHE A 245 22.66 5.24 8.74
CA PHE A 245 21.26 5.47 9.10
C PHE A 245 20.50 6.20 7.99
N MET A 246 21.09 7.29 7.47
CA MET A 246 20.51 8.06 6.38
C MET A 246 20.40 7.23 5.10
N ARG A 247 21.44 6.47 4.74
CA ARG A 247 21.41 5.54 3.60
C ARG A 247 20.25 4.56 3.73
N ARG A 248 20.11 3.86 4.87
CA ARG A 248 18.99 2.93 5.12
C ARG A 248 17.64 3.61 5.06
N PHE A 249 17.50 4.81 5.64
CA PHE A 249 16.24 5.55 5.56
C PHE A 249 15.87 5.90 4.12
N LEU A 250 16.84 6.38 3.34
CA LEU A 250 16.65 6.78 1.95
C LEU A 250 16.26 5.59 1.05
N LEU A 251 16.61 4.35 1.41
CA LEU A 251 16.13 3.12 0.73
C LEU A 251 14.61 3.07 0.56
N HIS A 252 13.89 3.74 1.46
CA HIS A 252 12.43 3.69 1.55
C HIS A 252 11.73 4.93 0.99
N VAL A 253 12.50 5.88 0.45
CA VAL A 253 11.95 7.01 -0.29
C VAL A 253 11.51 6.51 -1.66
N LEU A 254 10.22 6.70 -1.96
CA LEU A 254 9.61 6.24 -3.21
C LEU A 254 9.77 7.33 -4.28
N PRO A 255 9.78 6.96 -5.58
CA PRO A 255 9.84 7.92 -6.68
C PRO A 255 8.72 8.96 -6.59
N VAL A 256 8.97 10.13 -7.20
CA VAL A 256 7.95 11.19 -7.33
C VAL A 256 6.74 10.63 -8.09
N GLY A 257 5.53 10.98 -7.66
CA GLY A 257 4.29 10.49 -8.26
C GLY A 257 3.95 9.02 -7.95
N PHE A 258 4.86 8.25 -7.35
CA PHE A 258 4.57 6.84 -7.05
C PHE A 258 3.55 6.71 -5.91
N HIS A 259 2.39 6.11 -6.20
CA HIS A 259 1.33 5.85 -5.23
C HIS A 259 1.65 4.61 -4.39
N ARG A 260 1.83 4.81 -3.08
CA ARG A 260 2.07 3.73 -2.09
C ARG A 260 0.82 2.91 -1.78
N LEU A 261 -0.37 3.44 -2.10
CA LEU A 261 -1.64 2.77 -1.88
C LEU A 261 -2.41 2.74 -3.20
N ARG A 262 -2.93 1.58 -3.55
CA ARG A 262 -3.68 1.35 -4.79
C ARG A 262 -4.89 0.49 -4.51
N HIS A 263 -5.96 0.71 -5.26
CA HIS A 263 -7.19 -0.06 -5.18
C HIS A 263 -7.46 -0.78 -6.50
N TYR A 264 -7.91 -2.03 -6.40
CA TYR A 264 -8.11 -2.93 -7.53
C TYR A 264 -9.46 -3.63 -7.47
N GLY A 265 -9.90 -4.13 -8.63
CA GLY A 265 -11.15 -4.87 -8.77
C GLY A 265 -12.35 -4.03 -8.32
N LEU A 266 -13.20 -4.62 -7.48
CA LEU A 266 -14.39 -3.93 -6.97
C LEU A 266 -14.09 -2.59 -6.27
N LEU A 267 -12.90 -2.44 -5.70
CA LEU A 267 -12.49 -1.25 -4.96
C LEU A 267 -11.76 -0.21 -5.82
N ALA A 268 -11.53 -0.47 -7.12
CA ALA A 268 -10.84 0.46 -8.02
C ALA A 268 -11.59 1.79 -8.12
N ASN A 269 -10.85 2.92 -8.09
CA ASN A 269 -11.43 4.26 -7.94
C ASN A 269 -12.60 4.59 -8.90
N PRO A 270 -12.53 4.29 -10.21
CA PRO A 270 -13.61 4.69 -11.13
C PRO A 270 -14.94 3.97 -10.85
N VAL A 271 -14.87 2.73 -10.36
CA VAL A 271 -16.05 1.86 -10.18
C VAL A 271 -16.43 1.65 -8.70
N ARG A 272 -15.56 2.06 -7.76
CA ARG A 272 -15.71 1.78 -6.32
C ARG A 272 -17.07 2.20 -5.78
N ARG A 273 -17.52 3.41 -6.10
CA ARG A 273 -18.77 3.94 -5.54
C ARG A 273 -19.98 3.10 -5.97
N ALA A 274 -20.08 2.80 -7.26
CA ALA A 274 -21.17 1.98 -7.81
C ALA A 274 -21.12 0.55 -7.25
N ASN A 275 -19.93 -0.06 -7.24
CA ASN A 275 -19.76 -1.42 -6.71
C ASN A 275 -20.08 -1.51 -5.22
N LEU A 276 -19.64 -0.56 -4.39
CA LEU A 276 -19.96 -0.55 -2.96
C LEU A 276 -21.45 -0.35 -2.70
N ALA A 277 -22.12 0.50 -3.47
CA ALA A 277 -23.57 0.66 -3.39
C ALA A 277 -24.29 -0.67 -3.73
N LYS A 278 -23.89 -1.31 -4.84
CA LYS A 278 -24.46 -2.59 -5.27
C LYS A 278 -24.24 -3.69 -4.24
N VAL A 279 -23.02 -3.81 -3.71
CA VAL A 279 -22.71 -4.83 -2.70
C VAL A 279 -23.50 -4.58 -1.41
N ARG A 280 -23.74 -3.32 -1.01
CA ARG A 280 -24.57 -3.01 0.16
C ARG A 280 -26.03 -3.41 -0.02
N GLU A 281 -26.58 -3.20 -1.21
CA GLU A 281 -27.92 -3.68 -1.57
C GLU A 281 -28.00 -5.20 -1.46
N LEU A 282 -27.05 -5.92 -2.06
CA LEU A 282 -26.99 -7.39 -2.05
C LEU A 282 -26.74 -8.00 -0.66
N LEU A 283 -26.07 -7.27 0.22
CA LEU A 283 -25.85 -7.67 1.60
C LEU A 283 -27.02 -7.28 2.53
N HIS A 284 -28.08 -6.68 1.99
CA HIS A 284 -29.20 -6.12 2.75
C HIS A 284 -28.72 -5.24 3.90
N VAL A 285 -27.68 -4.44 3.64
CA VAL A 285 -27.22 -3.44 4.59
C VAL A 285 -28.32 -2.41 4.67
N THR A 286 -29.15 -2.51 5.71
CA THR A 286 -30.06 -1.44 6.08
C THR A 286 -29.20 -0.19 6.10
N ALA A 287 -29.56 0.80 5.29
CA ALA A 287 -28.98 2.12 5.48
C ALA A 287 -29.20 2.39 6.96
N GLN A 288 -28.12 2.42 7.74
CA GLN A 288 -28.17 3.19 8.95
C GLN A 288 -28.58 4.54 8.40
N ALA A 289 -29.84 4.92 8.67
CA ALA A 289 -30.08 6.29 9.02
C ALA A 289 -28.99 6.52 10.07
N ASN A 290 -27.85 7.05 9.61
CA ASN A 290 -27.21 8.08 10.37
C ASN A 290 -28.42 8.93 10.71
N ALA A 291 -28.86 8.87 11.98
CA ALA A 291 -29.48 10.03 12.56
C ALA A 291 -28.67 11.16 11.95
N SER A 292 -29.30 11.97 11.11
CA SER A 292 -28.74 13.27 10.78
C SER A 292 -28.17 13.72 12.10
N PRO A 293 -26.84 13.92 12.24
CA PRO A 293 -26.41 14.62 13.43
C PRO A 293 -27.31 15.83 13.43
N GLU A 294 -28.18 15.96 14.44
CA GLU A 294 -29.00 17.15 14.64
C GLU A 294 -28.09 18.28 14.22
N ASP A 295 -28.48 19.03 13.17
CA ASP A 295 -27.60 19.95 12.46
C ASP A 295 -26.67 20.53 13.51
N PRO A 296 -25.37 20.16 13.52
CA PRO A 296 -24.50 20.67 14.56
C PRO A 296 -24.63 22.15 14.36
N VAL A 297 -25.19 22.84 15.36
CA VAL A 297 -25.29 24.29 15.40
C VAL A 297 -23.98 24.75 14.81
N ILE A 298 -24.05 25.36 13.62
CA ILE A 298 -22.87 25.71 12.85
C ILE A 298 -22.22 26.82 13.67
N GLU A 299 -21.45 26.43 14.69
CA GLU A 299 -20.45 27.27 15.31
C GLU A 299 -19.38 27.41 14.25
N THR A 300 -19.64 28.42 13.42
CA THR A 300 -18.71 29.24 12.65
C THR A 300 -17.47 28.51 12.12
N ARG A 301 -17.52 28.28 10.80
CA ARG A 301 -16.41 27.87 9.92
C ARG A 301 -15.09 28.54 10.33
N PRO A 302 -13.92 27.88 10.12
CA PRO A 302 -12.63 28.48 10.44
C PRO A 302 -12.45 29.76 9.64
N ALA A 303 -12.54 30.90 10.32
CA ALA A 303 -12.18 32.19 9.76
C ALA A 303 -10.71 32.12 9.33
N PHE A 304 -10.41 32.51 8.09
CA PHE A 304 -9.05 32.89 7.75
C PHE A 304 -8.69 34.02 8.72
N VAL A 305 -7.75 33.80 9.63
CA VAL A 305 -7.33 34.83 10.58
C VAL A 305 -6.09 35.52 10.05
N CYS A 306 -6.09 36.86 10.08
CA CYS A 306 -4.93 37.64 9.71
C CYS A 306 -3.76 37.28 10.65
N ARG A 307 -2.62 36.88 10.10
CA ARG A 307 -1.44 36.48 10.90
C ARG A 307 -0.77 37.65 11.62
N HIS A 308 -1.12 38.89 11.28
CA HIS A 308 -0.57 40.10 11.87
C HIS A 308 -1.43 40.63 13.02
N CYS A 309 -2.76 40.69 12.85
CA CYS A 309 -3.66 41.29 13.84
C CYS A 309 -4.71 40.34 14.43
N GLY A 310 -4.79 39.08 13.97
CA GLY A 310 -5.74 38.09 14.49
C GLY A 310 -7.19 38.29 14.06
N ALA A 311 -7.52 39.36 13.33
CA ALA A 311 -8.87 39.64 12.86
C ALA A 311 -9.37 38.59 11.83
N PRO A 312 -10.68 38.31 11.79
CA PRO A 312 -11.27 37.45 10.77
C PRO A 312 -11.19 38.11 9.39
N MET A 313 -10.71 37.36 8.40
CA MET A 313 -10.66 37.76 7.00
C MET A 313 -11.92 37.26 6.28
N ILE A 314 -12.44 38.11 5.39
CA ILE A 314 -13.61 37.82 4.56
C ILE A 314 -13.12 37.30 3.20
N VAL A 315 -13.72 36.20 2.72
CA VAL A 315 -13.46 35.72 1.36
C VAL A 315 -14.23 36.62 0.40
N ILE A 316 -13.51 37.43 -0.38
CA ILE A 316 -14.13 38.34 -1.35
C ILE A 316 -14.37 37.68 -2.72
N ASP A 317 -13.59 36.66 -3.07
CA ASP A 317 -13.73 35.93 -4.33
C ASP A 317 -13.10 34.53 -4.22
N ILE A 318 -13.61 33.57 -5.00
CA ILE A 318 -13.10 32.20 -5.10
C ILE A 318 -12.83 31.91 -6.58
N LEU A 319 -11.56 31.99 -6.97
CA LEU A 319 -11.15 31.61 -8.32
C LEU A 319 -11.24 30.10 -8.48
N ALA A 320 -12.21 29.63 -9.26
CA ALA A 320 -12.30 28.23 -9.66
C ALA A 320 -11.07 27.85 -10.48
N ARG A 321 -10.55 26.63 -10.28
CA ARG A 321 -9.48 26.10 -11.13
C ARG A 321 -9.98 26.01 -12.57
N THR A 322 -9.46 26.85 -13.44
CA THR A 322 -9.53 26.65 -14.89
C THR A 322 -8.75 25.40 -15.28
N ALA A 323 -9.08 24.85 -16.46
CA ALA A 323 -8.54 23.61 -17.00
C ALA A 323 -7.01 23.52 -16.82
N PRO A 324 -6.45 22.31 -16.57
CA PRO A 324 -5.02 22.16 -16.36
C PRO A 324 -4.23 22.78 -17.51
N ILE A 325 -3.22 23.59 -17.17
CA ILE A 325 -2.26 24.23 -18.12
C ILE A 325 -1.53 23.18 -18.98
N ARG A 326 -1.62 21.89 -18.62
CA ARG A 326 -1.09 20.78 -19.41
C ARG A 326 -2.20 20.10 -20.21
N ALA A 327 -2.00 20.08 -21.53
CA ALA A 327 -2.72 19.20 -22.42
C ALA A 327 -2.59 17.73 -21.95
N PRO A 328 -3.64 16.90 -22.13
CA PRO A 328 -3.55 15.48 -21.88
C PRO A 328 -2.40 14.87 -22.71
N PRO A 329 -1.69 13.85 -22.18
CA PRO A 329 -0.61 13.21 -22.93
C PRO A 329 -1.15 12.65 -24.24
N THR A 330 -0.47 12.95 -25.34
CA THR A 330 -0.79 12.42 -26.66
C THR A 330 -0.72 10.90 -26.61
N LEU A 331 -1.82 10.24 -27.00
CA LEU A 331 -1.83 8.81 -27.28
C LEU A 331 -0.73 8.57 -28.31
N GLY A 332 0.26 7.75 -27.94
CA GLY A 332 1.35 7.36 -28.84
C GLY A 332 0.75 6.70 -30.07
N GLY A 333 1.01 7.31 -31.23
CA GLY A 333 0.48 6.88 -32.51
C GLY A 333 0.97 5.49 -32.90
N GLU A 334 0.06 4.79 -33.57
CA GLU A 334 0.34 3.70 -34.48
C GLU A 334 1.30 4.20 -35.57
N THR A 335 2.45 3.53 -35.70
CA THR A 335 3.10 3.14 -36.97
C THR A 335 4.08 2.03 -36.67
#